data_AF-F2Q2T4-F1
#
_entry.id   AF-F2Q2T4-F1
#
_cell.length_a   1.000
_cell.length_b   1.000
_cell.length_c   1.000
_cell.angle_alpha   90.00
_cell.angle_beta   90.00
_cell.angle_gamma   90.00
#
_symmetry.space_group_name_H-M   'P 1'
#
loop_
_entity.id
_entity.type
_entity.pdbx_description
1 polymer ?
#
loop_
_entity_poly.entity_id
_entity_poly.type
_entity_poly.pdbx_seq_one_letter_code
_entity_poly.pdbx_strand_id
1 'polypeptide(L)'
;MCEGEFESIKAINGVSPTLAPKPWAWGKYKNEDSYFMLTDFREVGQQPPDPAKFTERLAGLHKNSVSPTGKFGFHTTTCHGTITQATDTWEQSWAVLYRKQLGHMFAMDLAKHGRWPEFEQLCDITLNKVIPRLLEPLQSDGRSIKPCLLHGDCWDENTATDRATQEPFIFDAGSFYGHNEYDIGNWRALRHRLSEPRYVESYKKNFEPSEPKDDWNGRNLLYSLRFNTGTSILIDKCGQREAVFEGMKELCRIYFPDDGQMISQSLLRPAAGDSKPMDKDCDEKEDREEVLN
;
A
#
# COMPACT_ATOMS: atom_id res chain seq x y z
N MET A 1 12.97 -11.62 -0.56
CA MET A 1 12.96 -10.59 0.50
C MET A 1 14.32 -9.92 0.63
N CYS A 2 15.35 -10.60 1.16
CA CYS A 2 16.68 -9.99 1.38
C CYS A 2 17.30 -9.36 0.14
N GLU A 3 17.21 -10.00 -1.04
CA GLU A 3 17.71 -9.43 -2.31
C GLU A 3 17.00 -8.12 -2.66
N GLY A 4 15.67 -8.10 -2.60
CA GLY A 4 14.87 -6.93 -2.92
C GLY A 4 15.14 -5.76 -1.98
N GLU A 5 15.28 -6.03 -0.67
CA GLU A 5 15.65 -5.01 0.31
C GLU A 5 17.08 -4.51 0.09
N PHE A 6 18.05 -5.40 -0.13
CA PHE A 6 19.43 -5.04 -0.43
C PHE A 6 19.53 -4.13 -1.66
N GLU A 7 18.88 -4.49 -2.76
CA GLU A 7 18.86 -3.68 -3.98
C GLU A 7 18.11 -2.35 -3.77
N SER A 8 17.11 -2.31 -2.89
CA SER A 8 16.40 -1.08 -2.50
C SER A 8 17.32 -0.10 -1.77
N ILE A 9 17.94 -0.53 -0.67
CA ILE A 9 18.83 0.34 0.11
C ILE A 9 20.10 0.70 -0.67
N LYS A 10 20.57 -0.15 -1.59
CA LYS A 10 21.65 0.15 -2.52
C LYS A 10 21.27 1.26 -3.50
N ALA A 11 20.07 1.20 -4.07
CA ALA A 11 19.55 2.27 -4.92
C ALA A 11 19.42 3.59 -4.15
N ILE A 12 18.89 3.55 -2.91
CA ILE A 12 18.78 4.74 -2.05
C ILE A 12 20.15 5.32 -1.73
N ASN A 13 21.12 4.49 -1.35
CA ASN A 13 22.51 4.93 -1.07
C ASN A 13 23.17 5.54 -2.32
N GLY A 14 22.83 5.08 -3.51
CA GLY A 14 23.32 5.67 -4.77
C GLY A 14 22.84 7.10 -5.01
N VAL A 15 21.72 7.51 -4.40
CA VAL A 15 21.16 8.87 -4.51
C VAL A 15 21.48 9.72 -3.28
N SER A 16 21.36 9.14 -2.08
CA SER A 16 21.61 9.78 -0.80
C SER A 16 22.36 8.82 0.13
N PRO A 17 23.71 8.83 0.12
CA PRO A 17 24.54 7.84 0.83
C PRO A 17 24.36 7.75 2.34
N THR A 18 23.72 8.74 2.97
CA THR A 18 23.50 8.77 4.42
C THR A 18 22.03 8.65 4.80
N LEU A 19 21.13 8.42 3.85
CA LEU A 19 19.69 8.35 4.10
C LEU A 19 19.24 6.95 4.55
N ALA A 20 19.99 5.91 4.21
CA ALA A 20 19.74 4.54 4.64
C ALA A 20 21.04 3.88 5.11
N PRO A 21 20.98 2.80 5.91
CA PRO A 21 22.16 1.99 6.23
C PRO A 21 22.88 1.56 4.95
N LYS A 22 24.21 1.63 4.93
CA LYS A 22 24.98 1.17 3.77
C LYS A 22 24.84 -0.34 3.62
N PRO A 23 24.41 -0.87 2.47
CA PRO A 23 24.43 -2.31 2.21
C PRO A 23 25.85 -2.80 1.94
N TRP A 24 26.19 -3.97 2.49
CA TRP A 24 27.48 -4.62 2.30
C TRP A 24 27.36 -5.94 1.53
N ALA A 25 26.44 -6.80 1.93
CA ALA A 25 26.20 -8.08 1.25
C ALA A 25 24.80 -8.62 1.54
N TRP A 26 24.35 -9.54 0.71
CA TRP A 26 23.25 -10.44 1.00
C TRP A 26 23.57 -11.82 0.41
N GLY A 27 22.88 -12.87 0.86
CA GLY A 27 23.06 -14.19 0.28
C GLY A 27 22.24 -15.29 0.94
N LYS A 28 22.30 -16.48 0.34
CA LYS A 28 21.72 -17.71 0.88
C LYS A 28 22.75 -18.44 1.74
N TYR A 29 22.33 -18.98 2.88
CA TYR A 29 23.18 -19.89 3.65
C TYR A 29 23.41 -21.21 2.90
N LYS A 30 24.56 -21.86 3.11
CA LYS A 30 24.96 -23.06 2.35
C LYS A 30 24.13 -24.30 2.70
N ASN A 31 23.78 -24.45 3.97
CA ASN A 31 23.24 -25.70 4.52
C ASN A 31 21.79 -25.58 4.99
N GLU A 32 21.12 -24.47 4.72
CA GLU A 32 19.76 -24.19 5.16
C GLU A 32 19.04 -23.30 4.15
N ASP A 33 17.71 -23.37 4.13
CA ASP A 33 16.88 -22.51 3.29
C ASP A 33 16.62 -21.17 4.01
N SER A 34 17.71 -20.47 4.32
CA SER A 34 17.70 -19.17 4.98
C SER A 34 18.59 -18.20 4.23
N TYR A 35 18.35 -16.91 4.45
CA TYR A 35 19.02 -15.81 3.77
C TYR A 35 19.50 -14.79 4.79
N PHE A 36 20.54 -14.04 4.43
CA PHE A 36 21.08 -12.95 5.25
C PHE A 36 21.21 -11.68 4.43
N MET A 37 21.24 -10.55 5.15
CA MET A 37 21.67 -9.25 4.65
C MET A 37 22.60 -8.62 5.68
N LEU A 38 23.63 -7.92 5.22
CA LEU A 38 24.60 -7.19 6.04
C LEU A 38 24.55 -5.72 5.66
N THR A 39 24.34 -4.86 6.65
CA THR A 39 24.26 -3.41 6.50
C THR A 39 25.02 -2.71 7.62
N ASP A 40 25.24 -1.39 7.49
CA ASP A 40 25.70 -0.58 8.62
C ASP A 40 24.76 -0.72 9.82
N PHE A 41 25.33 -0.84 11.02
CA PHE A 41 24.57 -0.64 12.25
C PHE A 41 24.30 0.85 12.46
N ARG A 42 23.04 1.22 12.68
CA ARG A 42 22.59 2.59 12.95
C ARG A 42 21.85 2.61 14.28
N GLU A 43 22.33 3.41 15.23
CA GLU A 43 21.67 3.52 16.52
C GLU A 43 20.43 4.42 16.39
N VAL A 44 19.25 3.83 16.63
CA VAL A 44 17.96 4.52 16.56
C VAL A 44 17.83 5.52 17.71
N GLY A 45 17.63 6.78 17.35
CA GLY A 45 17.29 7.87 18.27
C GLY A 45 15.78 8.10 18.31
N GLN A 46 15.36 9.34 18.06
CA GLN A 46 13.93 9.68 17.97
C GLN A 46 13.27 8.95 16.80
N GLN A 47 12.10 8.37 17.04
CA GLN A 47 11.31 7.69 16.03
C GLN A 47 9.81 8.00 16.26
N PRO A 48 9.08 8.58 15.27
CA PRO A 48 9.58 9.07 13.99
C PRO A 48 10.49 10.32 14.13
N PRO A 49 11.34 10.61 13.13
CA PRO A 49 12.21 11.78 13.14
C PRO A 49 11.43 13.10 13.05
N ASP A 50 12.13 14.22 13.29
CA ASP A 50 11.57 15.56 13.10
C ASP A 50 10.95 15.73 11.69
N PRO A 51 9.70 16.22 11.57
CA PRO A 51 9.02 16.33 10.29
C PRO A 51 9.76 17.19 9.25
N ALA A 52 10.34 18.32 9.65
CA ALA A 52 10.98 19.24 8.73
C ALA A 52 12.22 18.60 8.11
N LYS A 53 13.14 18.12 8.96
CA LYS A 53 14.35 17.44 8.50
C LYS A 53 14.03 16.18 7.68
N PHE A 54 13.10 15.35 8.17
CA PHE A 54 12.80 14.08 7.52
C PHE A 54 12.24 14.28 6.12
N THR A 55 11.24 15.16 6.00
CA THR A 55 10.56 15.38 4.72
C THR A 55 11.41 16.14 3.71
N GLU A 56 12.35 16.99 4.16
CA GLU A 56 13.37 17.57 3.30
C GLU A 56 14.24 16.47 2.66
N ARG A 57 14.75 15.54 3.47
CA ARG A 57 15.58 14.43 2.97
C ARG A 57 14.81 13.48 2.06
N LEU A 58 13.58 13.12 2.41
CA LEU A 58 12.73 12.25 1.59
C LEU A 58 12.37 12.91 0.24
N ALA A 59 11.97 14.18 0.25
CA ALA A 59 11.75 14.94 -0.98
C ALA A 59 13.05 15.07 -1.81
N GLY A 60 14.20 15.22 -1.16
CA GLY A 60 15.52 15.19 -1.79
C GLY A 60 15.79 13.87 -2.53
N LEU A 61 15.52 12.72 -1.91
CA LEU A 61 15.60 11.41 -2.56
C LEU A 61 14.72 11.35 -3.83
N HIS A 62 13.46 11.77 -3.69
CA HIS A 62 12.51 11.74 -4.80
C HIS A 62 12.94 12.66 -5.95
N LYS A 63 13.38 13.88 -5.64
CA LYS A 63 13.82 14.85 -6.66
C LYS A 63 15.10 14.42 -7.37
N ASN A 64 16.08 13.94 -6.61
CA ASN A 64 17.45 13.73 -7.11
C ASN A 64 17.66 12.34 -7.73
N SER A 65 16.83 11.36 -7.40
CA SER A 65 16.91 10.02 -8.01
C SER A 65 16.66 10.06 -9.52
N VAL A 66 17.29 9.17 -10.28
CA VAL A 66 17.05 9.04 -11.73
C VAL A 66 16.76 7.58 -12.02
N SER A 67 15.63 7.30 -12.68
CA SER A 67 15.32 5.95 -13.14
C SER A 67 16.34 5.51 -14.19
N PRO A 68 16.97 4.33 -14.04
CA PRO A 68 18.00 3.85 -14.96
C PRO A 68 17.46 3.62 -16.38
N THR A 69 16.14 3.48 -16.52
CA THR A 69 15.46 3.26 -17.81
C THR A 69 14.63 4.46 -18.27
N GLY A 70 14.51 5.50 -17.43
CA GLY A 70 13.54 6.59 -17.62
C GLY A 70 12.07 6.15 -17.46
N LYS A 71 11.81 4.92 -17.00
CA LYS A 71 10.47 4.34 -16.81
C LYS A 71 10.18 4.09 -15.32
N PHE A 72 8.91 3.83 -15.01
CA PHE A 72 8.47 3.37 -13.70
C PHE A 72 8.73 1.87 -13.54
N GLY A 73 9.12 1.42 -12.35
CA GLY A 73 9.45 0.02 -12.11
C GLY A 73 10.73 -0.19 -11.32
N PHE A 74 11.22 -1.42 -11.31
CA PHE A 74 12.48 -1.82 -10.69
C PHE A 74 13.07 -3.02 -11.42
N HIS A 75 14.34 -3.33 -11.18
CA HIS A 75 15.05 -4.45 -11.82
C HIS A 75 14.92 -5.78 -11.09
N THR A 76 14.21 -5.80 -9.96
CA THR A 76 13.97 -6.99 -9.17
C THR A 76 12.67 -6.84 -8.39
N THR A 77 12.15 -7.97 -7.90
CA THR A 77 10.96 -7.99 -7.05
C THR A 77 11.33 -7.56 -5.64
N THR A 78 10.72 -6.49 -5.16
CA THR A 78 10.82 -6.08 -3.75
C THR A 78 9.65 -6.62 -2.92
N CYS A 79 9.75 -6.46 -1.61
CA CYS A 79 8.75 -6.98 -0.67
C CYS A 79 8.37 -5.90 0.36
N HIS A 80 7.20 -6.05 0.95
CA HIS A 80 6.79 -5.37 2.19
C HIS A 80 6.38 -6.46 3.16
N GLY A 81 7.20 -6.69 4.19
CA GLY A 81 7.13 -7.93 4.96
C GLY A 81 7.19 -9.15 4.03
N THR A 82 6.30 -10.12 4.22
CA THR A 82 6.19 -11.32 3.38
C THR A 82 5.42 -11.11 2.08
N ILE A 83 4.97 -9.90 1.78
CA ILE A 83 4.19 -9.59 0.57
C ILE A 83 5.13 -9.18 -0.55
N THR A 84 5.08 -9.91 -1.67
CA THR A 84 5.80 -9.53 -2.90
C THR A 84 5.13 -8.35 -3.58
N GLN A 85 5.92 -7.43 -4.10
CA GLN A 85 5.45 -6.28 -4.88
C GLN A 85 5.68 -6.53 -6.37
N ALA A 86 4.71 -6.21 -7.23
CA ALA A 86 4.87 -6.25 -8.68
C ALA A 86 5.77 -5.10 -9.17
N THR A 87 7.09 -5.31 -9.06
CA THR A 87 8.12 -4.28 -9.27
C THR A 87 9.16 -4.67 -10.32
N ASP A 88 9.39 -5.97 -10.56
CA ASP A 88 10.28 -6.49 -11.60
C ASP A 88 9.68 -6.37 -13.01
N THR A 89 9.50 -5.13 -13.44
CA THR A 89 8.92 -4.74 -14.73
C THR A 89 9.21 -3.26 -14.96
N TRP A 90 9.14 -2.82 -16.21
CA TRP A 90 9.30 -1.41 -16.56
C TRP A 90 8.14 -0.90 -17.40
N GLU A 91 7.53 0.20 -16.96
CA GLU A 91 6.34 0.79 -17.57
C GLU A 91 6.51 2.29 -17.83
N GLN A 92 6.01 2.75 -18.97
CA GLN A 92 6.07 4.17 -19.32
C GLN A 92 4.98 4.99 -18.58
N SER A 93 3.83 4.36 -18.32
CA SER A 93 2.70 4.97 -17.64
C SER A 93 2.66 4.54 -16.17
N TRP A 94 2.60 5.52 -15.28
CA TRP A 94 2.42 5.29 -13.86
C TRP A 94 1.07 4.64 -13.57
N ALA A 95 0.00 5.08 -14.25
CA ALA A 95 -1.33 4.49 -14.10
C ALA A 95 -1.32 2.99 -14.44
N VAL A 96 -0.59 2.59 -15.49
CA VAL A 96 -0.45 1.18 -15.87
C VAL A 96 0.30 0.38 -14.81
N LEU A 97 1.47 0.87 -14.34
CA LEU A 97 2.23 0.16 -13.31
C LEU A 97 1.44 0.05 -12.01
N TYR A 98 0.85 1.15 -11.54
CA TYR A 98 0.12 1.17 -10.29
C TYR A 98 -1.12 0.27 -10.33
N ARG A 99 -1.83 0.18 -11.48
CA ARG A 99 -2.91 -0.79 -11.69
C ARG A 99 -2.43 -2.24 -11.54
N LYS A 100 -1.26 -2.57 -12.10
CA LYS A 100 -0.66 -3.91 -11.93
C LYS A 100 -0.31 -4.19 -10.46
N GLN A 101 0.28 -3.21 -9.78
CA GLN A 101 0.67 -3.32 -8.37
C GLN A 101 -0.53 -3.49 -7.44
N LEU A 102 -1.54 -2.63 -7.55
CA LEU A 102 -2.73 -2.72 -6.71
C LEU A 102 -3.58 -3.95 -7.05
N GLY A 103 -3.66 -4.33 -8.33
CA GLY A 103 -4.32 -5.56 -8.75
C GLY A 103 -3.66 -6.82 -8.17
N HIS A 104 -2.33 -6.88 -8.13
CA HIS A 104 -1.58 -7.93 -7.45
C HIS A 104 -1.94 -8.01 -5.96
N MET A 105 -2.01 -6.85 -5.27
CA MET A 105 -2.41 -6.80 -3.87
C MET A 105 -3.83 -7.30 -3.63
N PHE A 106 -4.79 -6.95 -4.49
CA PHE A 106 -6.16 -7.45 -4.38
C PHE A 106 -6.27 -8.96 -4.66
N ALA A 107 -5.47 -9.49 -5.59
CA ALA A 107 -5.41 -10.93 -5.82
C ALA A 107 -4.84 -11.67 -4.59
N MET A 108 -3.83 -11.11 -3.93
CA MET A 108 -3.29 -11.67 -2.68
C MET A 108 -4.30 -11.59 -1.52
N ASP A 109 -5.04 -10.49 -1.39
CA ASP A 109 -6.13 -10.35 -0.40
C ASP A 109 -7.21 -11.41 -0.60
N LEU A 110 -7.66 -11.59 -1.85
CA LEU A 110 -8.64 -12.61 -2.21
C LEU A 110 -8.16 -14.03 -1.86
N ALA A 111 -6.89 -14.33 -2.14
CA ALA A 111 -6.29 -15.64 -1.82
C ALA A 111 -6.19 -15.88 -0.31
N LYS A 112 -5.91 -14.84 0.48
CA LYS A 112 -5.74 -14.92 1.94
C LYS A 112 -7.08 -14.99 2.68
N HIS A 113 -8.05 -14.16 2.30
CA HIS A 113 -9.28 -13.94 3.06
C HIS A 113 -10.54 -14.55 2.43
N GLY A 114 -10.45 -15.01 1.18
CA GLY A 114 -11.58 -15.54 0.44
C GLY A 114 -12.51 -14.44 -0.11
N ARG A 115 -13.61 -14.88 -0.71
CA ARG A 115 -14.50 -14.04 -1.51
C ARG A 115 -15.29 -13.04 -0.67
N TRP A 116 -15.45 -11.85 -1.25
CA TRP A 116 -16.37 -10.83 -0.77
C TRP A 116 -16.88 -10.09 -2.01
N PRO A 117 -18.04 -10.48 -2.57
CA PRO A 117 -18.48 -10.04 -3.89
C PRO A 117 -18.52 -8.51 -4.07
N GLU A 118 -18.98 -7.78 -3.06
CA GLU A 118 -19.06 -6.33 -3.10
C GLU A 118 -17.66 -5.68 -3.06
N PHE A 119 -16.72 -6.28 -2.34
CA PHE A 119 -15.31 -5.87 -2.36
C PHE A 119 -14.69 -6.13 -3.73
N GLU A 120 -14.92 -7.31 -4.31
CA GLU A 120 -14.45 -7.67 -5.66
C GLU A 120 -14.97 -6.69 -6.72
N GLN A 121 -16.25 -6.29 -6.63
CA GLN A 121 -16.83 -5.27 -7.51
C GLN A 121 -16.14 -3.90 -7.36
N LEU A 122 -15.87 -3.47 -6.13
CA LEU A 122 -15.15 -2.22 -5.87
C LEU A 122 -13.69 -2.29 -6.32
N CYS A 123 -13.03 -3.43 -6.20
CA CYS A 123 -11.70 -3.65 -6.77
C CYS A 123 -11.71 -3.43 -8.28
N ASP A 124 -12.69 -4.00 -8.99
CA ASP A 124 -12.81 -3.84 -10.44
C ASP A 124 -13.00 -2.37 -10.85
N ILE A 125 -13.92 -1.67 -10.19
CA ILE A 125 -14.15 -0.23 -10.41
C ILE A 125 -12.89 0.58 -10.08
N THR A 126 -12.21 0.24 -8.98
CA THR A 126 -10.99 0.93 -8.57
C THR A 126 -9.90 0.79 -9.64
N LEU A 127 -9.67 -0.43 -10.12
CA LEU A 127 -8.64 -0.74 -11.10
C LEU A 127 -8.95 -0.17 -12.49
N ASN A 128 -10.22 -0.20 -12.91
CA ASN A 128 -10.62 0.08 -14.30
C ASN A 128 -11.20 1.49 -14.50
N LYS A 129 -11.63 2.17 -13.44
CA LYS A 129 -12.23 3.51 -13.51
C LYS A 129 -11.47 4.53 -12.64
N VAL A 130 -11.29 4.25 -11.35
CA VAL A 130 -10.66 5.19 -10.41
C VAL A 130 -9.21 5.46 -10.73
N ILE A 131 -8.41 4.42 -10.97
CA ILE A 131 -6.99 4.59 -11.34
C ILE A 131 -6.83 5.43 -12.61
N PRO A 132 -7.48 5.12 -13.75
CA PRO A 132 -7.41 5.97 -14.93
C PRO A 132 -7.75 7.43 -14.64
N ARG A 133 -8.91 7.68 -13.99
CA ARG A 133 -9.36 9.04 -13.68
C ARG A 133 -8.38 9.83 -12.83
N LEU A 134 -7.73 9.20 -11.85
CA LEU A 134 -6.84 9.90 -10.92
C LEU A 134 -5.39 9.97 -11.39
N LEU A 135 -4.92 8.99 -12.16
CA LEU A 135 -3.49 8.83 -12.44
C LEU A 135 -3.12 9.16 -13.89
N GLU A 136 -4.00 8.98 -14.87
CA GLU A 136 -3.70 9.39 -16.25
C GLU A 136 -3.51 10.91 -16.39
N PRO A 137 -4.28 11.78 -15.68
CA PRO A 137 -4.06 13.22 -15.73
C PRO A 137 -2.65 13.69 -15.35
N LEU A 138 -1.89 12.89 -14.58
CA LEU A 138 -0.50 13.18 -14.22
C LEU A 138 0.45 13.19 -15.43
N GLN A 139 0.08 12.52 -16.53
CA GLN A 139 0.89 12.35 -17.74
C GLN A 139 0.14 12.73 -19.02
N SER A 140 -1.02 13.40 -18.92
CA SER A 140 -1.82 13.90 -20.05
C SER A 140 -1.80 15.43 -20.11
N ASP A 141 -2.34 16.00 -21.19
CA ASP A 141 -2.50 17.46 -21.36
C ASP A 141 -1.20 18.26 -21.20
N GLY A 142 -0.09 17.68 -21.67
CA GLY A 142 1.25 18.27 -21.54
C GLY A 142 1.88 18.15 -20.15
N ARG A 143 1.20 17.53 -19.18
CA ARG A 143 1.74 17.20 -17.87
C ARG A 143 2.66 15.98 -17.97
N SER A 144 3.63 15.92 -17.07
CA SER A 144 4.48 14.76 -16.89
C SER A 144 4.92 14.66 -15.44
N ILE A 145 5.08 13.41 -14.99
CA ILE A 145 5.71 13.09 -13.72
C ILE A 145 6.98 12.29 -13.99
N LYS A 146 7.99 12.52 -13.16
CA LYS A 146 9.25 11.79 -13.20
C LYS A 146 9.13 10.48 -12.40
N PRO A 147 9.59 9.33 -12.92
CA PRO A 147 9.82 8.15 -12.10
C PRO A 147 10.92 8.43 -11.08
N CYS A 148 10.53 8.62 -9.83
CA CYS A 148 11.45 8.86 -8.72
C CYS A 148 11.58 7.60 -7.87
N LEU A 149 12.77 7.38 -7.32
CA LEU A 149 13.03 6.26 -6.42
C LEU A 149 12.25 6.49 -5.12
N LEU A 150 11.32 5.58 -4.83
CA LEU A 150 10.52 5.57 -3.61
C LEU A 150 11.18 4.72 -2.53
N HIS A 151 10.88 5.01 -1.27
CA HIS A 151 11.15 4.06 -0.19
C HIS A 151 10.28 2.80 -0.33
N GLY A 152 9.01 2.97 -0.71
CA GLY A 152 8.08 1.87 -0.99
C GLY A 152 7.35 1.31 0.24
N ASP A 153 7.87 1.58 1.44
CA ASP A 153 7.23 1.29 2.72
C ASP A 153 7.49 2.35 3.79
N CYS A 154 7.21 3.62 3.47
CA CYS A 154 7.61 4.75 4.31
C CYS A 154 6.59 5.00 5.45
N TRP A 155 6.81 4.43 6.63
CA TRP A 155 5.97 4.65 7.83
C TRP A 155 6.81 4.81 9.10
N ASP A 156 6.19 5.03 10.26
CA ASP A 156 6.90 5.62 11.40
C ASP A 156 7.88 4.65 12.05
N GLU A 157 7.64 3.34 11.94
CA GLU A 157 8.60 2.34 12.40
C GLU A 157 9.76 2.08 11.42
N ASN A 158 9.69 2.61 10.19
CA ASN A 158 10.75 2.52 9.16
C ASN A 158 11.53 3.84 8.99
N THR A 159 11.32 4.79 9.91
CA THR A 159 11.96 6.11 9.88
C THR A 159 12.48 6.45 11.27
N ALA A 160 13.70 6.96 11.38
CA ALA A 160 14.27 7.36 12.68
C ALA A 160 15.31 8.46 12.53
N THR A 161 15.66 9.12 13.62
CA THR A 161 16.86 9.96 13.72
C THR A 161 18.03 9.07 14.09
N ASP A 162 19.14 9.14 13.34
CA ASP A 162 20.38 8.47 13.68
C ASP A 162 21.01 9.17 14.90
N ARG A 163 21.28 8.42 15.97
CA ARG A 163 21.74 8.99 17.25
C ARG A 163 23.10 9.66 17.15
N ALA A 164 23.99 9.17 16.30
CA ALA A 164 25.33 9.72 16.15
C ALA A 164 25.33 11.03 15.35
N THR A 165 24.55 11.08 14.27
CA THR A 165 24.54 12.21 13.33
C THR A 165 23.42 13.22 13.60
N GLN A 166 22.40 12.84 14.36
CA GLN A 166 21.18 13.64 14.59
C GLN A 166 20.40 13.96 13.30
N GLU A 167 20.59 13.13 12.27
CA GLU A 167 19.93 13.25 10.97
C GLU A 167 18.92 12.11 10.72
N PRO A 168 17.79 12.38 10.06
CA PRO A 168 16.81 11.34 9.73
C PRO A 168 17.37 10.29 8.77
N PHE A 169 17.10 9.02 9.01
CA PHE A 169 17.37 7.90 8.11
C PHE A 169 16.17 6.96 8.01
N ILE A 170 16.16 6.15 6.96
CA ILE A 170 15.11 5.19 6.62
C ILE A 170 15.70 3.79 6.48
N PHE A 171 14.88 2.77 6.72
CA PHE A 171 15.27 1.36 6.67
C PHE A 171 14.06 0.48 6.31
N ASP A 172 14.29 -0.80 6.05
CA ASP A 172 13.27 -1.76 5.61
C ASP A 172 12.58 -1.32 4.30
N ALA A 173 13.41 -0.92 3.32
CA ALA A 173 12.94 -0.38 2.05
C ALA A 173 12.45 -1.47 1.08
N GLY A 174 11.31 -1.20 0.44
CA GLY A 174 10.75 -1.99 -0.66
C GLY A 174 10.67 -1.15 -1.93
N SER A 175 11.81 -0.64 -2.39
CA SER A 175 11.90 0.44 -3.37
C SER A 175 11.49 0.05 -4.77
N PHE A 176 11.06 1.05 -5.52
CA PHE A 176 10.91 1.05 -6.98
C PHE A 176 10.82 2.49 -7.46
N TYR A 177 10.92 2.71 -8.78
CA TYR A 177 10.70 4.01 -9.38
C TYR A 177 9.21 4.23 -9.63
N GLY A 178 8.61 5.19 -8.93
CA GLY A 178 7.18 5.47 -8.95
C GLY A 178 6.86 6.97 -8.90
N HIS A 179 5.60 7.31 -8.66
CA HIS A 179 5.18 8.68 -8.37
C HIS A 179 5.42 9.01 -6.89
N ASN A 180 6.06 10.15 -6.61
CA ASN A 180 6.51 10.55 -5.27
C ASN A 180 5.41 10.57 -4.21
N GLU A 181 4.16 10.87 -4.59
CA GLU A 181 3.02 10.91 -3.66
C GLU A 181 2.66 9.53 -3.09
N TYR A 182 3.13 8.43 -3.70
CA TYR A 182 2.87 7.07 -3.24
C TYR A 182 3.36 6.84 -1.80
N ASP A 183 4.59 7.27 -1.46
CA ASP A 183 5.15 7.06 -0.11
C ASP A 183 4.34 7.76 1.00
N ILE A 184 3.72 8.89 0.66
CA ILE A 184 2.85 9.66 1.57
C ILE A 184 1.47 9.02 1.71
N GLY A 185 1.10 8.12 0.78
CA GLY A 185 -0.15 7.35 0.85
C GLY A 185 -0.26 6.55 2.15
N ASN A 186 0.85 6.00 2.65
CA ASN A 186 0.87 5.25 3.91
C ASN A 186 0.53 6.15 5.11
N TRP A 187 0.94 7.42 5.08
CA TRP A 187 0.72 8.37 6.17
C TRP A 187 -0.75 8.76 6.34
N ARG A 188 -1.63 8.40 5.41
CA ARG A 188 -3.06 8.68 5.54
C ARG A 188 -3.71 7.95 6.71
N ALA A 189 -3.23 6.75 7.04
CA ALA A 189 -3.86 5.94 8.06
C ALA A 189 -3.56 6.47 9.46
N LEU A 190 -4.60 6.78 10.24
CA LEU A 190 -4.51 7.35 11.59
C LEU A 190 -3.81 6.45 12.63
N ARG A 191 -3.52 5.19 12.27
CA ARG A 191 -2.74 4.28 13.11
C ARG A 191 -1.25 4.64 13.14
N HIS A 192 -0.78 5.42 12.16
CA HIS A 192 0.62 5.78 12.00
C HIS A 192 0.89 7.17 12.55
N ARG A 193 2.02 7.36 13.24
CA ARG A 193 2.38 8.68 13.79
C ARG A 193 2.70 9.71 12.71
N LEU A 194 3.09 9.25 11.52
CA LEU A 194 3.27 10.12 10.35
C LEU A 194 1.95 10.71 9.81
N SER A 195 0.79 10.26 10.31
CA SER A 195 -0.50 10.86 9.94
C SER A 195 -0.73 12.25 10.53
N GLU A 196 0.13 12.69 11.47
CA GLU A 196 0.09 14.06 11.95
C GLU A 196 0.26 15.06 10.78
N PRO A 197 -0.62 16.07 10.65
CA PRO A 197 -0.66 16.98 9.49
C PRO A 197 0.69 17.61 9.14
N ARG A 198 1.52 17.90 10.16
CA ARG A 198 2.84 18.50 10.01
C ARG A 198 3.78 17.73 9.08
N TYR A 199 3.69 16.39 9.00
CA TYR A 199 4.52 15.60 8.09
C TYR A 199 4.11 15.82 6.63
N VAL A 200 2.82 15.70 6.33
CA VAL A 200 2.30 15.91 4.98
C VAL A 200 2.51 17.37 4.54
N GLU A 201 2.23 18.33 5.40
CA GLU A 201 2.46 19.76 5.13
C GLU A 201 3.94 20.06 4.88
N SER A 202 4.84 19.48 5.68
CA SER A 202 6.27 19.68 5.51
C SER A 202 6.80 19.03 4.23
N TYR A 203 6.31 17.85 3.86
CA TYR A 203 6.65 17.24 2.58
C TYR A 203 6.17 18.12 1.42
N LYS A 204 4.93 18.63 1.46
CA LYS A 204 4.37 19.51 0.41
C LYS A 204 5.17 20.80 0.22
N LYS A 205 5.80 21.34 1.27
CA LYS A 205 6.72 22.49 1.16
C LYS A 205 7.99 22.14 0.38
N ASN A 206 8.46 20.90 0.52
CA ASN A 206 9.67 20.41 -0.13
C ASN A 206 9.42 19.83 -1.53
N PHE A 207 8.23 19.31 -1.81
CA PHE A 207 7.83 18.81 -3.13
C PHE A 207 6.33 19.07 -3.31
N GLU A 208 5.99 20.03 -4.16
CA GLU A 208 4.61 20.43 -4.37
C GLU A 208 3.73 19.26 -4.87
N PRO A 209 2.44 19.23 -4.50
CA PRO A 209 1.46 18.32 -5.09
C PRO A 209 1.49 18.36 -6.62
N SER A 210 1.46 17.19 -7.25
CA SER A 210 1.43 17.06 -8.70
C SER A 210 0.10 17.58 -9.27
N GLU A 211 0.15 18.19 -10.45
CA GLU A 211 -1.06 18.62 -11.15
C GLU A 211 -1.84 17.41 -11.72
N PRO A 212 -3.19 17.41 -11.70
CA PRO A 212 -4.07 18.41 -11.07
C PRO A 212 -4.01 18.38 -9.54
N LYS A 213 -3.76 19.55 -8.91
CA LYS A 213 -3.62 19.64 -7.44
C LYS A 213 -4.89 19.27 -6.68
N ASP A 214 -6.07 19.53 -7.25
CA ASP A 214 -7.36 19.19 -6.65
C ASP A 214 -7.57 17.68 -6.46
N ASP A 215 -6.91 16.86 -7.30
CA ASP A 215 -6.97 15.40 -7.21
C ASP A 215 -6.00 14.82 -6.18
N TRP A 216 -5.16 15.64 -5.52
CA TRP A 216 -4.16 15.16 -4.56
C TRP A 216 -4.77 14.31 -3.44
N ASN A 217 -5.90 14.73 -2.87
CA ASN A 217 -6.54 13.99 -1.78
C ASN A 217 -7.08 12.63 -2.26
N GLY A 218 -7.66 12.58 -3.47
CA GLY A 218 -8.10 11.34 -4.09
C GLY A 218 -6.94 10.39 -4.38
N ARG A 219 -5.83 10.91 -4.92
CA ARG A 219 -4.60 10.12 -5.13
C ARG A 219 -4.01 9.60 -3.82
N ASN A 220 -3.97 10.42 -2.77
CA ASN A 220 -3.48 9.99 -1.46
C ASN A 220 -4.36 8.88 -0.85
N LEU A 221 -5.70 8.98 -0.95
CA LEU A 221 -6.61 7.89 -0.57
C LEU A 221 -6.37 6.63 -1.40
N LEU A 222 -6.25 6.76 -2.72
CA LEU A 222 -5.94 5.65 -3.63
C LEU A 222 -4.61 4.95 -3.28
N TYR A 223 -3.55 5.71 -3.00
CA TYR A 223 -2.26 5.14 -2.58
C TYR A 223 -2.32 4.46 -1.21
N SER A 224 -3.15 4.98 -0.29
CA SER A 224 -3.34 4.35 1.02
C SER A 224 -3.95 2.94 0.93
N LEU A 225 -4.73 2.65 -0.12
CA LEU A 225 -5.35 1.33 -0.32
C LEU A 225 -4.28 0.23 -0.38
N ARG A 226 -3.17 0.47 -1.10
CA ARG A 226 -2.07 -0.49 -1.19
C ARG A 226 -1.55 -0.89 0.20
N PHE A 227 -1.34 0.09 1.08
CA PHE A 227 -0.74 -0.17 2.39
C PHE A 227 -1.74 -0.82 3.35
N ASN A 228 -2.99 -0.41 3.29
CA ASN A 228 -4.06 -1.00 4.11
C ASN A 228 -4.36 -2.44 3.66
N THR A 229 -4.36 -2.74 2.36
CA THR A 229 -4.45 -4.12 1.84
C THR A 229 -3.24 -4.95 2.27
N GLY A 230 -2.03 -4.38 2.24
CA GLY A 230 -0.85 -5.07 2.77
C GLY A 230 -0.99 -5.41 4.25
N THR A 231 -1.51 -4.48 5.04
CA THR A 231 -1.75 -4.68 6.47
C THR A 231 -2.83 -5.75 6.71
N SER A 232 -3.91 -5.77 5.93
CA SER A 232 -4.96 -6.80 6.04
C SER A 232 -4.43 -8.20 5.75
N ILE A 233 -3.50 -8.34 4.81
CA ILE A 233 -2.88 -9.62 4.46
C ILE A 233 -1.93 -10.10 5.56
N LEU A 234 -1.12 -9.19 6.12
CA LEU A 234 -0.07 -9.52 7.12
C LEU A 234 -0.64 -9.75 8.52
N ILE A 235 -1.69 -9.02 8.91
CA ILE A 235 -2.22 -9.01 10.27
C ILE A 235 -3.67 -9.43 10.25
N ASP A 236 -3.94 -10.66 10.71
CA ASP A 236 -5.30 -11.18 10.80
C ASP A 236 -6.15 -10.32 11.76
N LYS A 237 -7.42 -10.06 11.39
CA LYS A 237 -8.41 -9.33 12.21
C LYS A 237 -8.02 -7.91 12.60
N CYS A 238 -7.15 -7.24 11.83
CA CYS A 238 -6.74 -5.84 12.08
C CYS A 238 -7.76 -4.78 11.61
N GLY A 239 -8.88 -5.19 11.01
CA GLY A 239 -9.92 -4.29 10.48
C GLY A 239 -9.52 -3.49 9.23
N GLN A 240 -8.34 -3.75 8.65
CA GLN A 240 -7.86 -2.97 7.50
C GLN A 240 -8.51 -3.38 6.19
N ARG A 241 -9.07 -4.60 6.10
CA ARG A 241 -9.80 -5.03 4.91
C ARG A 241 -11.09 -4.20 4.73
N GLU A 242 -11.80 -3.97 5.82
CA GLU A 242 -12.97 -3.10 5.88
C GLU A 242 -12.59 -1.64 5.62
N ALA A 243 -11.44 -1.17 6.13
CA ALA A 243 -10.95 0.17 5.83
C ALA A 243 -10.64 0.37 4.33
N VAL A 244 -10.09 -0.65 3.65
CA VAL A 244 -9.89 -0.65 2.19
C VAL A 244 -11.23 -0.59 1.47
N PHE A 245 -12.22 -1.38 1.90
CA PHE A 245 -13.57 -1.37 1.35
C PHE A 245 -14.21 0.03 1.41
N GLU A 246 -14.18 0.68 2.58
CA GLU A 246 -14.71 2.04 2.74
C GLU A 246 -13.91 3.08 1.94
N GLY A 247 -12.59 2.92 1.84
CA GLY A 247 -11.75 3.77 0.99
C GLY A 247 -12.11 3.69 -0.49
N MET A 248 -12.36 2.48 -1.00
CA MET A 248 -12.81 2.27 -2.38
C MET A 248 -14.22 2.85 -2.60
N LYS A 249 -15.15 2.67 -1.65
CA LYS A 249 -16.48 3.27 -1.70
C LYS A 249 -16.42 4.79 -1.78
N GLU A 250 -15.57 5.42 -0.97
CA GLU A 250 -15.43 6.87 -0.97
C GLU A 250 -14.85 7.39 -2.29
N LEU A 251 -13.83 6.71 -2.84
CA LEU A 251 -13.31 7.05 -4.18
C LEU A 251 -14.38 6.92 -5.26
N CYS A 252 -15.17 5.85 -5.23
CA CYS A 252 -16.30 5.67 -6.16
C CYS A 252 -17.33 6.79 -5.99
N ARG A 253 -17.74 7.10 -4.76
CA ARG A 253 -18.72 8.15 -4.46
C ARG A 253 -18.29 9.52 -5.00
N ILE A 254 -17.01 9.86 -4.87
CA ILE A 254 -16.47 11.16 -5.30
C ILE A 254 -16.35 11.23 -6.82
N TYR A 255 -15.76 10.21 -7.46
CA TYR A 255 -15.35 10.29 -8.87
C TYR A 255 -16.31 9.61 -9.84
N PHE A 256 -17.17 8.72 -9.35
CA PHE A 256 -18.14 7.93 -10.12
C PHE A 256 -19.47 7.79 -9.34
N PRO A 257 -20.19 8.90 -9.09
CA PRO A 257 -21.34 8.93 -8.20
C PRO A 257 -22.45 7.95 -8.61
N ASP A 258 -22.65 7.71 -9.91
CA ASP A 258 -23.64 6.75 -10.42
C ASP A 258 -23.29 5.31 -10.00
N ASP A 259 -22.02 4.90 -10.17
CA ASP A 259 -21.53 3.59 -9.71
C ASP A 259 -21.63 3.49 -8.17
N GLY A 260 -21.30 4.56 -7.45
CA GLY A 260 -21.40 4.61 -5.98
C GLY A 260 -22.83 4.45 -5.46
N GLN A 261 -23.83 5.00 -6.17
CA GLN A 261 -25.25 4.80 -5.85
C GLN A 261 -25.67 3.35 -6.08
N MET A 262 -25.25 2.72 -7.19
CA MET A 262 -25.58 1.31 -7.48
C MET A 262 -25.05 0.37 -6.40
N ILE A 263 -23.82 0.58 -5.93
CA ILE A 263 -23.21 -0.23 -4.86
C ILE A 263 -23.92 0.00 -3.53
N SER A 264 -24.27 1.24 -3.22
CA SER A 264 -25.04 1.54 -2.00
C SER A 264 -26.41 0.84 -2.02
N GLN A 265 -27.05 0.77 -3.20
CA GLN A 265 -28.32 0.06 -3.38
C GLN A 265 -28.16 -1.47 -3.33
N SER A 266 -27.06 -2.04 -3.83
CA SER A 266 -26.81 -3.49 -3.74
C SER A 266 -26.57 -3.93 -2.30
N LEU A 267 -25.84 -3.14 -1.51
CA LEU A 267 -25.59 -3.37 -0.08
C LEU A 267 -26.85 -3.31 0.79
N LEU A 268 -27.88 -2.59 0.36
CA LEU A 268 -29.16 -2.48 1.07
C LEU A 268 -30.11 -3.65 0.79
N ARG A 269 -29.84 -4.48 -0.23
CA ARG A 269 -30.64 -5.66 -0.51
C ARG A 269 -30.20 -6.79 0.44
N PRO A 270 -31.10 -7.38 1.23
CA PRO A 270 -30.72 -8.53 2.04
C PRO A 270 -30.19 -9.63 1.11
N ALA A 271 -29.08 -10.27 1.50
CA ALA A 271 -28.59 -11.46 0.82
C ALA A 271 -29.78 -12.41 0.68
N ALA A 272 -30.21 -12.69 -0.55
CA ALA A 272 -31.27 -13.64 -0.80
C ALA A 272 -30.79 -14.99 -0.24
N GLY A 273 -31.24 -15.31 0.97
CA GLY A 273 -30.84 -16.53 1.66
C GLY A 273 -31.22 -17.73 0.81
N ASP A 274 -30.30 -18.68 0.73
CA ASP A 274 -30.60 -20.08 0.44
C ASP A 274 -31.61 -20.59 1.48
N SER A 275 -32.89 -20.29 1.25
CA SER A 275 -34.00 -20.96 1.90
C SER A 275 -34.35 -22.15 1.03
N LYS A 276 -33.66 -23.27 1.28
CA LYS A 276 -34.24 -24.57 0.93
C LYS A 276 -35.54 -24.72 1.72
N PRO A 277 -36.65 -25.17 1.11
CA PRO A 277 -37.89 -25.38 1.85
C PRO A 277 -37.64 -26.47 2.90
N MET A 278 -37.98 -26.20 4.16
CA MET A 278 -38.20 -27.26 5.13
C MET A 278 -39.47 -27.98 4.72
N ASP A 279 -39.33 -29.24 4.30
CA ASP A 279 -40.42 -30.19 4.23
C ASP A 279 -41.06 -30.30 5.62
N LYS A 280 -42.36 -29.99 5.67
CA LYS A 280 -43.21 -30.30 6.82
C LYS A 280 -43.68 -31.74 6.69
N ASP A 281 -42.93 -32.66 7.26
CA ASP A 281 -43.50 -33.93 7.71
C ASP A 281 -43.80 -33.80 9.21
N CYS A 282 -45.10 -33.69 9.50
CA CYS A 282 -45.65 -33.85 10.84
C CYS A 282 -45.64 -35.34 11.19
N ASP A 283 -44.71 -35.75 12.06
CA ASP A 283 -44.85 -37.01 12.80
C ASP A 283 -45.40 -36.71 14.19
N GLU A 284 -46.66 -37.08 14.40
CA GLU A 284 -47.28 -37.22 15.70
C GLU A 284 -46.63 -38.39 16.44
N LYS A 285 -46.02 -38.12 17.59
CA LYS A 285 -45.81 -39.13 18.64
C LYS A 285 -46.28 -38.57 19.97
N GLU A 286 -47.43 -39.09 20.41
CA GLU A 286 -47.93 -38.98 21.77
C GLU A 286 -47.01 -39.75 22.71
N ASP A 287 -46.40 -39.04 23.66
CA ASP A 287 -45.83 -39.63 24.87
C ASP A 287 -46.99 -39.93 25.85
N ARG A 288 -47.24 -41.22 26.10
CA ARG A 288 -47.98 -41.68 27.28
C ARG A 288 -46.97 -42.19 28.31
N GLU A 289 -46.75 -41.39 29.35
CA GLU A 289 -46.29 -41.88 30.64
C GLU A 289 -47.43 -42.68 31.29
N GLU A 290 -47.18 -43.95 31.61
CA GLU A 290 -47.92 -44.62 32.69
C GLU A 290 -46.94 -45.35 33.63
N VAL A 291 -47.24 -45.13 34.89
CA VAL A 291 -46.49 -45.38 36.12
C VAL A 291 -46.80 -46.79 36.68
N LEU A 292 -45.80 -47.39 37.35
CA LEU A 292 -45.85 -48.47 38.37
C LEU A 292 -46.17 -49.93 37.94
N ASN A 293 -45.14 -50.79 37.99
CA ASN A 293 -44.90 -51.74 39.11
C ASN A 293 -43.51 -52.38 39.04
#